data_AF-A0AAV2PPG3-F1
#
_entry.id   AF-A0AAV2PPG3-F1
#
_cell.length_a   1.000
_cell.length_b   1.000
_cell.length_c   1.000
_cell.angle_alpha   90.00
_cell.angle_beta   90.00
_cell.angle_gamma   90.00
#
_symmetry.space_group_name_H-M   'P 1'
#
loop_
_entity.id
_entity.type
_entity.pdbx_description
1 polymer ?
#
loop_
_entity_poly.entity_id
_entity_poly.type
_entity_poly.pdbx_seq_one_letter_code
_entity_poly.pdbx_strand_id
1 'polypeptide(L)'
;MDLEKLQHVTFNKVEFTADEQAAVQKVLRQKLGPSFISQRPGGGGQKIAYIEGWRVISLANEIFGFNGWAHSVTNQTIDFVDHHNGKFYVGISARVKVQLKDGVYHEDIGYGVSEGMKSKALSIEKARKEAVTDGLKRALKSFGNAMGNCLSNKDYLRYIGKAPVPRAHNVDENEVLKEEMPSGLAQLRRKALEESK
;
A
#
# COMPACT_ATOMS: atom_id res chain seq x y z
N MET A 1 33.05 25.49 -19.20
CA MET A 1 33.11 24.03 -19.27
C MET A 1 32.75 23.53 -17.88
N ASP A 2 31.48 23.65 -17.52
CA ASP A 2 31.01 23.24 -16.20
C ASP A 2 30.57 21.78 -16.27
N LEU A 3 31.55 20.93 -15.98
CA LEU A 3 31.43 19.50 -15.69
C LEU A 3 30.81 19.29 -14.30
N GLU A 4 29.67 19.92 -14.02
CA GLU A 4 28.80 19.42 -12.95
C GLU A 4 28.03 18.22 -13.50
N LYS A 5 28.70 17.08 -13.33
CA LYS A 5 28.26 15.72 -13.55
C LYS A 5 26.72 15.61 -13.54
N LEU A 6 26.13 15.13 -14.64
CA LEU A 6 24.84 14.44 -14.60
C LEU A 6 25.00 13.26 -13.62
N GLN A 7 24.78 13.51 -12.35
CA GLN A 7 24.70 12.47 -11.35
C GLN A 7 23.36 11.80 -11.62
N HIS A 8 23.38 10.62 -12.23
CA HIS A 8 22.19 9.79 -12.34
C HIS A 8 21.66 9.55 -10.92
N VAL A 9 20.64 10.30 -10.54
CA VAL A 9 20.08 10.21 -9.20
C VAL A 9 19.24 8.95 -9.15
N THR A 10 19.66 7.99 -8.33
CA THR A 10 18.98 6.71 -8.15
C THR A 10 18.07 6.78 -6.93
N PHE A 11 17.05 5.92 -6.91
CA PHE A 11 16.24 5.68 -5.73
C PHE A 11 17.11 5.46 -4.47
N ASN A 12 16.63 5.88 -3.30
CA ASN A 12 17.35 5.93 -2.01
C ASN A 12 18.48 6.96 -1.88
N LYS A 13 18.59 7.90 -2.83
CA LYS A 13 19.59 8.99 -2.80
C LYS A 13 19.01 10.35 -3.18
N VAL A 14 17.69 10.45 -3.29
CA VAL A 14 16.98 11.67 -3.70
C VAL A 14 16.38 12.31 -2.46
N GLU A 15 17.00 13.37 -1.94
CA GLU A 15 16.42 14.13 -0.83
C GLU A 15 15.15 14.87 -1.29
N PHE A 16 14.20 15.05 -0.37
CA PHE A 16 13.06 15.94 -0.59
C PHE A 16 13.54 17.39 -0.62
N THR A 17 13.05 18.17 -1.59
CA THR A 17 13.17 19.63 -1.49
C THR A 17 12.33 20.15 -0.33
N ALA A 18 12.66 21.33 0.21
CA ALA A 18 11.90 21.91 1.33
C ALA A 18 10.40 22.06 1.02
N ASP A 19 10.06 22.48 -0.20
CA ASP A 19 8.68 22.64 -0.65
C ASP A 19 7.94 21.30 -0.77
N GLU A 20 8.60 20.29 -1.36
CA GLU A 20 8.03 18.94 -1.48
C GLU A 20 7.82 18.32 -0.09
N GLN A 21 8.81 18.43 0.80
CA GLN A 21 8.70 17.94 2.18
C GLN A 21 7.53 18.61 2.92
N ALA A 22 7.38 19.93 2.79
CA ALA A 22 6.29 20.66 3.43
C ALA A 22 4.92 20.23 2.87
N ALA A 23 4.80 20.03 1.56
CA ALA A 23 3.58 19.57 0.91
C ALA A 23 3.21 18.14 1.34
N VAL A 24 4.15 17.20 1.28
CA VAL A 24 3.96 15.81 1.72
C VAL A 24 3.59 15.77 3.20
N GLN A 25 4.29 16.52 4.06
CA GLN A 25 4.00 16.59 5.49
C GLN A 25 2.59 17.12 5.78
N LYS A 26 2.13 18.12 5.01
CA LYS A 26 0.77 18.66 5.12
C LYS A 26 -0.29 17.60 4.77
N VAL A 27 -0.06 16.81 3.71
CA VAL A 27 -0.98 15.74 3.30
C VAL A 27 -0.99 14.60 4.31
N LEU A 28 0.19 14.11 4.74
CA LEU A 28 0.32 13.00 5.70
C LEU A 28 -0.38 13.26 7.04
N ARG A 29 -0.58 14.52 7.44
CA ARG A 29 -1.33 14.90 8.65
C ARG A 29 -2.84 14.73 8.51
N GLN A 30 -3.39 14.73 7.29
CA GLN A 30 -4.83 14.64 7.05
C GLN A 30 -5.36 13.25 7.39
N LYS A 31 -6.58 13.18 7.94
CA LYS A 31 -7.26 11.90 8.21
C LYS A 31 -8.06 11.50 6.97
N LEU A 32 -8.15 10.20 6.71
CA LEU A 32 -8.89 9.65 5.57
C LEU A 32 -10.38 10.04 5.62
N GLY A 33 -10.94 10.41 4.47
CA GLY A 33 -12.38 10.61 4.32
C GLY A 33 -13.15 9.29 4.19
N PRO A 34 -14.50 9.30 4.27
CA PRO A 34 -15.32 8.10 4.18
C PRO A 34 -15.08 7.32 2.88
N SER A 35 -14.82 8.03 1.78
CA SER A 35 -14.53 7.46 0.46
C SER A 35 -13.27 6.59 0.38
N PHE A 36 -12.46 6.52 1.44
CA PHE A 36 -11.28 5.65 1.55
C PHE A 36 -11.50 4.47 2.52
N ILE A 37 -12.58 4.50 3.30
CA ILE A 37 -12.78 3.56 4.41
C ILE A 37 -13.85 2.53 4.04
N SER A 38 -13.50 1.27 4.21
CA SER A 38 -14.41 0.13 4.15
C SER A 38 -14.67 -0.39 5.57
N GLN A 39 -15.82 -1.04 5.76
CA GLN A 39 -16.19 -1.66 7.04
C GLN A 39 -16.51 -3.12 6.83
N ARG A 40 -16.07 -3.97 7.76
CA ARG A 40 -16.46 -5.38 7.83
C ARG A 40 -17.05 -5.72 9.20
N PRO A 41 -17.91 -6.73 9.31
CA PRO A 41 -18.30 -7.28 10.61
C PRO A 41 -17.06 -7.78 11.36
N GLY A 42 -17.02 -7.50 12.66
CA GLY A 42 -16.05 -8.02 13.63
C GLY A 42 -16.74 -8.82 14.73
N GLY A 43 -15.95 -9.30 15.70
CA GLY A 43 -16.47 -10.01 16.87
C GLY A 43 -17.42 -9.15 17.71
N GLY A 44 -18.42 -9.78 18.34
CA GLY A 44 -19.35 -9.09 19.24
C GLY A 44 -20.22 -8.01 18.58
N GLY A 45 -20.51 -8.14 17.27
CA GLY A 45 -21.34 -7.20 16.53
C GLY A 45 -20.66 -5.86 16.19
N GLN A 46 -19.37 -5.71 16.50
CA GLN A 46 -18.60 -4.50 16.18
C GLN A 46 -18.33 -4.42 14.67
N LYS A 47 -18.23 -3.20 14.14
CA LYS A 47 -17.74 -2.97 12.77
C LYS A 47 -16.26 -2.60 12.83
N ILE A 48 -15.45 -3.26 12.02
CA ILE A 48 -14.01 -2.98 11.89
C ILE A 48 -13.82 -2.14 10.64
N ALA A 49 -13.36 -0.90 10.82
CA ALA A 49 -12.96 -0.03 9.73
C ALA A 49 -11.56 -0.41 9.22
N TYR A 50 -11.40 -0.45 7.90
CA TYR A 50 -10.13 -0.73 7.25
C TYR A 50 -10.04 0.02 5.92
N ILE A 51 -8.82 0.21 5.43
CA ILE A 51 -8.57 0.67 4.07
C ILE A 51 -8.17 -0.53 3.20
N GLU A 52 -8.71 -0.58 1.99
CA GLU A 52 -8.41 -1.62 1.01
C GLU A 52 -6.96 -1.51 0.51
N GLY A 53 -6.34 -2.64 0.17
CA GLY A 53 -4.94 -2.67 -0.25
C GLY A 53 -4.66 -1.78 -1.47
N TRP A 54 -5.53 -1.83 -2.48
CA TRP A 54 -5.39 -1.01 -3.69
C TRP A 54 -5.45 0.49 -3.39
N ARG A 55 -6.32 0.94 -2.46
CA ARG A 55 -6.42 2.37 -2.10
C ARG A 55 -5.16 2.88 -1.42
N VAL A 56 -4.55 2.06 -0.56
CA VAL A 56 -3.28 2.42 0.08
C VAL A 56 -2.16 2.55 -0.94
N ILE A 57 -2.11 1.66 -1.94
CA ILE A 57 -1.12 1.73 -3.03
C ILE A 57 -1.34 2.99 -3.88
N SER A 58 -2.58 3.29 -4.26
CA SER A 58 -2.92 4.52 -5.00
C SER A 58 -2.53 5.77 -4.19
N LEU A 59 -2.87 5.83 -2.90
CA LEU A 59 -2.48 6.94 -2.04
C LEU A 59 -0.95 7.11 -1.96
N ALA A 60 -0.19 6.02 -1.86
CA ALA A 60 1.26 6.09 -1.85
C ALA A 60 1.81 6.62 -3.20
N ASN A 61 1.23 6.21 -4.32
CA ASN A 61 1.59 6.73 -5.65
C ASN A 61 1.25 8.21 -5.80
N GLU A 62 0.13 8.68 -5.27
CA GLU A 62 -0.24 10.11 -5.32
C GLU A 62 0.62 10.97 -4.38
N ILE A 63 0.92 10.48 -3.18
CA ILE A 63 1.65 11.25 -2.16
C ILE A 63 3.15 11.30 -2.44
N PHE A 64 3.73 10.16 -2.85
CA PHE A 64 5.18 10.05 -3.04
C PHE A 64 5.58 10.03 -4.53
N GLY A 65 4.65 9.84 -5.45
CA GLY A 65 4.94 9.56 -6.85
C GLY A 65 5.25 8.07 -7.09
N PHE A 66 4.98 7.56 -8.29
CA PHE A 66 5.17 6.15 -8.65
C PHE A 66 6.62 5.64 -8.44
N ASN A 67 7.60 6.55 -8.43
CA ASN A 67 9.02 6.27 -8.22
C ASN A 67 9.56 6.85 -6.90
N GLY A 68 8.72 7.45 -6.06
CA GLY A 68 9.14 8.04 -4.79
C GLY A 68 9.04 7.12 -3.59
N TRP A 69 8.46 5.94 -3.76
CA TRP A 69 8.39 4.90 -2.75
C TRP A 69 8.59 3.51 -3.37
N ALA A 70 8.97 2.55 -2.53
CA ALA A 70 9.09 1.14 -2.89
C ALA A 70 8.76 0.29 -1.66
N HIS A 71 8.50 -1.01 -1.88
CA HIS A 71 8.41 -1.97 -0.79
C HIS A 71 9.07 -3.30 -1.14
N SER A 72 9.44 -4.07 -0.13
CA SER A 72 10.00 -5.41 -0.26
C SER A 72 9.48 -6.31 0.86
N VAL A 73 9.29 -7.60 0.53
CA VAL A 73 9.02 -8.63 1.54
C VAL A 73 10.37 -9.12 2.04
N THR A 74 10.75 -8.73 3.26
CA THR A 74 12.07 -9.07 3.83
C THR A 74 12.08 -10.46 4.46
N ASN A 75 10.93 -10.93 4.94
CA ASN A 75 10.75 -12.30 5.41
C ASN A 75 9.28 -12.74 5.28
N GLN A 76 9.04 -14.03 5.05
CA GLN A 76 7.70 -14.61 5.15
C GLN A 76 7.76 -16.02 5.74
N THR A 77 7.10 -16.21 6.88
CA THR A 77 7.12 -17.44 7.66
C THR A 77 5.74 -18.07 7.70
N ILE A 78 5.67 -19.37 7.45
CA ILE A 78 4.48 -20.16 7.78
C ILE A 78 4.57 -20.49 9.26
N ASP A 79 3.69 -19.91 10.06
CA ASP A 79 3.68 -20.11 11.50
C ASP A 79 3.03 -21.45 11.85
N PHE A 80 1.95 -21.81 11.16
CA PHE A 80 1.32 -23.14 11.27
C PHE A 80 0.50 -23.50 10.02
N VAL A 81 0.33 -24.82 9.83
CA VAL A 81 -0.62 -25.41 8.87
C VAL A 81 -1.24 -26.64 9.51
N ASP A 82 -2.43 -26.46 10.07
CA ASP A 82 -3.16 -27.53 10.74
C ASP A 82 -4.24 -28.11 9.82
N HIS A 83 -4.54 -29.39 10.04
CA HIS A 83 -5.60 -30.10 9.34
C HIS A 83 -6.53 -30.76 10.36
N HIS A 84 -7.79 -30.35 10.37
CA HIS A 84 -8.79 -30.85 11.31
C HIS A 84 -10.13 -31.03 10.57
N ASN A 85 -10.74 -32.21 10.72
CA ASN A 85 -12.05 -32.55 10.12
C ASN A 85 -12.16 -32.22 8.61
N GLY A 86 -11.13 -32.55 7.83
CA GLY A 86 -11.10 -32.32 6.37
C GLY A 86 -10.93 -30.85 5.96
N LYS A 87 -10.50 -29.99 6.89
CA LYS A 87 -10.32 -28.55 6.69
C LYS A 87 -8.95 -28.11 7.16
N PHE A 88 -8.40 -27.10 6.48
CA PHE A 88 -7.11 -26.51 6.79
C PHE A 88 -7.25 -25.19 7.56
N TYR A 89 -6.30 -24.97 8.45
CA TYR A 89 -6.14 -23.75 9.25
C TYR A 89 -4.69 -23.31 9.10
N VAL A 90 -4.48 -22.11 8.56
CA VAL A 90 -3.16 -21.63 8.14
C VAL A 90 -2.93 -20.23 8.69
N GLY A 91 -1.80 -20.04 9.37
CA GLY A 91 -1.30 -18.75 9.83
C GLY A 91 0.05 -18.45 9.22
N ILE A 92 0.20 -17.25 8.65
CA ILE A 92 1.42 -16.81 7.96
C ILE A 92 1.74 -15.38 8.37
N SER A 93 2.98 -15.17 8.80
CA SER A 93 3.54 -13.85 9.08
C SER A 93 4.41 -13.38 7.92
N ALA A 94 4.35 -12.08 7.58
CA ALA A 94 5.22 -11.46 6.58
C ALA A 94 5.78 -10.14 7.10
N ARG A 95 7.10 -9.99 7.04
CA ARG A 95 7.80 -8.75 7.35
C ARG A 95 7.95 -7.95 6.05
N VAL A 96 7.42 -6.74 6.03
CA VAL A 96 7.38 -5.89 4.84
C VAL A 96 8.04 -4.56 5.16
N LYS A 97 9.06 -4.21 4.37
CA LYS A 97 9.77 -2.93 4.45
C LYS A 97 9.27 -2.01 3.34
N VAL A 98 8.87 -0.80 3.71
CA VAL A 98 8.55 0.30 2.79
C VAL A 98 9.64 1.35 2.91
N GLN A 99 10.12 1.85 1.78
CA GLN A 99 11.21 2.83 1.71
C GLN A 99 10.82 3.97 0.76
N LEU A 100 11.22 5.20 1.10
CA LEU A 100 11.05 6.40 0.27
C LEU A 100 12.33 6.71 -0.51
N LYS A 101 12.23 7.58 -1.51
CA LYS A 101 13.33 7.97 -2.41
C LYS A 101 14.55 8.59 -1.72
N ASP A 102 14.37 9.15 -0.53
CA ASP A 102 15.41 9.73 0.32
C ASP A 102 16.11 8.69 1.23
N GLY A 103 15.66 7.43 1.19
CA GLY A 103 16.20 6.33 1.97
C GLY A 103 15.48 6.06 3.29
N VAL A 104 14.59 6.95 3.75
CA VAL A 104 13.76 6.74 4.96
C VAL A 104 12.89 5.51 4.78
N TYR A 105 12.76 4.69 5.82
CA TYR A 105 11.98 3.46 5.76
C TYR A 105 11.22 3.14 7.04
N HIS A 106 10.15 2.36 6.88
CA HIS A 106 9.44 1.70 7.96
C HIS A 106 9.27 0.22 7.60
N GLU A 107 9.36 -0.65 8.60
CA GLU A 107 9.15 -2.08 8.45
C GLU A 107 8.18 -2.56 9.53
N ASP A 108 7.20 -3.37 9.13
CA ASP A 108 6.21 -3.94 10.06
C ASP A 108 5.89 -5.39 9.65
N ILE A 109 5.23 -6.11 10.54
CA ILE A 109 4.78 -7.49 10.34
C ILE A 109 3.29 -7.47 10.00
N GLY A 110 2.92 -8.06 8.87
CA GLY A 110 1.56 -8.40 8.53
C GLY A 110 1.24 -9.86 8.84
N TYR A 111 -0.04 -10.15 9.00
CA TYR A 111 -0.51 -11.50 9.27
C TYR A 111 -1.65 -11.90 8.34
N GLY A 112 -1.57 -13.11 7.80
CA GLY A 112 -2.59 -13.68 6.93
C GLY A 112 -3.10 -15.00 7.49
N VAL A 113 -4.42 -15.16 7.43
CA VAL A 113 -5.11 -16.29 8.04
C VAL A 113 -6.06 -16.92 7.03
N SER A 114 -6.06 -18.24 6.95
CA SER A 114 -7.10 -19.00 6.24
C SER A 114 -7.62 -20.11 7.13
N GLU A 115 -8.94 -20.15 7.33
CA GLU A 115 -9.59 -21.12 8.22
C GLU A 115 -10.75 -21.81 7.51
N GLY A 116 -10.80 -23.13 7.63
CA GLY A 116 -11.97 -23.91 7.24
C GLY A 116 -12.04 -24.29 5.76
N MET A 117 -11.03 -23.97 4.95
CA MET A 117 -10.97 -24.36 3.55
C MET A 117 -10.54 -25.82 3.41
N LYS A 118 -11.13 -26.56 2.45
CA LYS A 118 -10.76 -27.97 2.19
C LYS A 118 -9.44 -28.12 1.42
N SER A 119 -9.05 -27.11 0.64
CA SER A 119 -7.83 -27.15 -0.17
C SER A 119 -6.67 -26.52 0.60
N LYS A 120 -5.61 -27.32 0.85
CA LYS A 120 -4.36 -26.84 1.46
C LYS A 120 -3.73 -25.72 0.62
N ALA A 121 -3.68 -25.90 -0.70
CA ALA A 121 -3.06 -24.96 -1.63
C ALA A 121 -3.74 -23.59 -1.58
N LEU A 122 -5.07 -23.55 -1.70
CA LEU A 122 -5.82 -22.29 -1.63
C LEU A 122 -5.73 -21.63 -0.25
N SER A 123 -5.64 -22.42 0.82
CA SER A 123 -5.47 -21.89 2.18
C SER A 123 -4.15 -21.16 2.35
N ILE A 124 -3.06 -21.78 1.90
CA ILE A 124 -1.71 -21.19 1.94
C ILE A 124 -1.63 -19.97 1.01
N GLU A 125 -2.19 -20.06 -0.19
CA GLU A 125 -2.23 -18.94 -1.14
C GLU A 125 -2.91 -17.70 -0.54
N LYS A 126 -4.12 -17.88 0.03
CA LYS A 126 -4.85 -16.81 0.70
C LYS A 126 -4.03 -16.19 1.83
N ALA A 127 -3.54 -17.01 2.75
CA ALA A 127 -2.79 -16.54 3.91
C ALA A 127 -1.49 -15.82 3.52
N ARG A 128 -0.75 -16.31 2.51
CA ARG A 128 0.48 -15.63 2.03
C ARG A 128 0.17 -14.26 1.43
N LYS A 129 -0.84 -14.18 0.56
CA LYS A 129 -1.22 -12.91 -0.11
C LYS A 129 -1.74 -11.88 0.91
N GLU A 130 -2.53 -12.34 1.87
CA GLU A 130 -3.06 -11.49 2.94
C GLU A 130 -1.95 -10.97 3.86
N ALA A 131 -1.00 -11.83 4.28
CA ALA A 131 0.10 -11.43 5.14
C ALA A 131 0.96 -10.30 4.53
N VAL A 132 1.30 -10.40 3.24
CA VAL A 132 2.06 -9.34 2.54
C VAL A 132 1.26 -8.05 2.45
N THR A 133 -0.01 -8.14 2.07
CA THR A 133 -0.88 -6.95 1.92
C THR A 133 -1.09 -6.26 3.26
N ASP A 134 -1.27 -7.03 4.34
CA ASP A 134 -1.39 -6.48 5.69
C ASP A 134 -0.09 -5.80 6.15
N GLY A 135 1.06 -6.45 5.93
CA GLY A 135 2.37 -5.91 6.30
C GLY A 135 2.67 -4.61 5.56
N LEU A 136 2.35 -4.54 4.26
CA LEU A 136 2.45 -3.33 3.46
C LEU A 136 1.62 -2.17 4.04
N LYS A 137 0.33 -2.42 4.33
CA LYS A 137 -0.55 -1.39 4.92
C LYS A 137 -0.04 -0.90 6.26
N ARG A 138 0.47 -1.81 7.10
CA ARG A 138 1.00 -1.50 8.44
C ARG A 138 2.31 -0.70 8.36
N ALA A 139 3.22 -1.07 7.46
CA ALA A 139 4.44 -0.30 7.22
C ALA A 139 4.12 1.12 6.72
N LEU A 140 3.19 1.25 5.75
CA LEU A 140 2.77 2.56 5.22
C LEU A 140 2.08 3.44 6.27
N LYS A 141 1.29 2.84 7.17
CA LYS A 141 0.63 3.54 8.28
C LYS A 141 1.59 4.41 9.09
N SER A 142 2.85 3.99 9.24
CA SER A 142 3.85 4.70 10.05
C SER A 142 4.23 6.07 9.48
N PHE A 143 4.00 6.34 8.19
CA PHE A 143 4.25 7.65 7.59
C PHE A 143 3.20 8.72 7.95
N GLY A 144 1.96 8.34 8.30
CA GLY A 144 0.96 9.33 8.70
C GLY A 144 -0.50 8.91 8.62
N ASN A 145 -1.37 9.86 8.96
CA ASN A 145 -2.82 9.67 8.99
C ASN A 145 -3.38 9.38 7.59
N ALA A 146 -2.87 10.04 6.55
CA ALA A 146 -3.28 9.81 5.17
C ALA A 146 -2.93 8.41 4.68
N MET A 147 -1.94 7.76 5.29
CA MET A 147 -1.57 6.36 5.02
C MET A 147 -2.28 5.35 5.93
N GLY A 148 -3.31 5.79 6.67
CA GLY A 148 -4.16 4.91 7.47
C GLY A 148 -3.91 4.96 8.98
N ASN A 149 -2.97 5.79 9.49
CA ASN A 149 -2.74 5.87 10.93
C ASN A 149 -3.99 6.30 11.72
N CYS A 150 -4.85 7.10 11.10
CA CYS A 150 -6.10 7.54 11.73
C CYS A 150 -7.03 6.38 12.11
N LEU A 151 -6.93 5.21 11.46
CA LEU A 151 -7.74 4.03 11.76
C LEU A 151 -7.44 3.40 13.13
N SER A 152 -6.33 3.78 13.77
CA SER A 152 -6.03 3.36 15.15
C SER A 152 -6.54 4.34 16.22
N ASN A 153 -7.11 5.47 15.81
CA ASN A 153 -7.66 6.47 16.72
C ASN A 153 -9.17 6.21 16.96
N LYS A 154 -9.54 5.91 18.21
CA LYS A 154 -10.94 5.59 18.59
C LYS A 154 -11.91 6.74 18.32
N ASP A 155 -11.50 7.99 18.50
CA ASP A 155 -12.36 9.14 18.26
C ASP A 155 -12.58 9.39 16.77
N TYR A 156 -11.55 9.17 15.95
CA TYR A 156 -11.72 9.14 14.50
C TYR A 156 -12.66 8.01 14.05
N LEU A 157 -12.56 6.81 14.63
CA LEU A 157 -13.47 5.70 14.31
C LEU A 157 -14.92 6.03 14.67
N ARG A 158 -15.15 6.71 15.81
CA ARG A 158 -16.49 7.20 16.20
C ARG A 158 -17.03 8.25 15.23
N TYR A 159 -16.16 9.15 14.75
CA TYR A 159 -16.53 10.17 13.76
C TYR A 159 -16.87 9.53 12.42
N ILE A 160 -15.97 8.71 11.87
CA ILE A 160 -16.11 8.14 10.52
C ILE A 160 -17.22 7.09 10.46
N GLY A 161 -17.48 6.38 11.57
CA GLY A 161 -18.55 5.39 11.65
C GLY A 161 -19.96 5.97 11.52
N LYS A 162 -20.13 7.28 11.74
CA LYS A 162 -21.39 8.01 11.53
C LYS A 162 -21.52 8.59 10.12
N ALA A 163 -20.44 8.58 9.33
CA ALA A 163 -20.47 9.14 8.00
C ALA A 163 -21.33 8.28 7.05
N PRO A 164 -22.00 8.88 6.05
CA PRO A 164 -22.71 8.14 5.03
C PRO A 164 -21.79 7.12 4.35
N VAL A 165 -22.30 5.92 4.10
CA VAL A 165 -21.59 4.91 3.32
C VAL A 165 -21.34 5.52 1.92
N PRO A 166 -20.08 5.60 1.46
CA PRO A 166 -19.80 6.08 0.12
C PRO A 166 -20.54 5.22 -0.91
N ARG A 167 -21.08 5.85 -1.96
CA ARG A 167 -21.56 5.11 -3.12
C ARG A 167 -20.40 4.31 -3.71
N ALA A 168 -20.70 3.19 -4.36
CA ALA A 168 -19.68 2.43 -5.08
C ALA A 168 -18.89 3.39 -5.99
N HIS A 169 -17.56 3.27 -5.99
CA HIS A 169 -16.72 4.01 -6.90
C HIS A 169 -17.00 3.50 -8.31
N ASN A 170 -17.70 4.31 -9.11
CA ASN A 170 -17.84 4.02 -10.53
C ASN A 170 -16.46 4.14 -11.16
N VAL A 171 -16.09 3.15 -11.98
CA VAL A 171 -14.87 3.22 -12.77
C VAL A 171 -15.02 4.38 -13.75
N ASP A 172 -14.08 5.33 -13.74
CA ASP A 172 -14.03 6.35 -14.77
C ASP A 172 -13.56 5.70 -16.07
N GLU A 173 -14.42 5.64 -17.08
CA GLU A 173 -14.09 5.08 -18.39
C GLU A 173 -12.94 5.81 -19.09
N ASN A 174 -12.59 7.02 -18.65
CA ASN A 174 -11.43 7.76 -19.15
C ASN A 174 -10.12 7.30 -18.51
N GLU A 175 -10.16 6.70 -17.32
CA GLU A 175 -8.98 6.14 -16.63
C GLU A 175 -8.69 4.69 -17.06
N VAL A 176 -9.62 4.06 -17.77
CA VAL A 176 -9.41 2.71 -18.32
C VAL A 176 -8.39 2.78 -19.45
N LEU A 177 -7.30 2.02 -19.33
CA LEU A 177 -6.34 1.84 -20.41
C LEU A 177 -7.00 1.13 -21.59
N LYS A 178 -7.27 1.86 -22.68
CA LYS A 178 -7.98 1.35 -23.88
C LYS A 178 -7.04 0.78 -24.95
N GLU A 179 -5.77 1.16 -24.93
CA GLU A 179 -4.77 0.76 -25.92
C GLU A 179 -3.66 -0.06 -25.24
N GLU A 180 -3.18 -1.13 -25.88
CA GLU A 180 -2.10 -1.99 -25.35
C GLU A 180 -0.79 -1.23 -25.10
N MET A 181 -0.56 -0.13 -25.83
CA MET A 181 0.61 0.73 -25.71
C MET A 181 0.18 2.20 -25.76
N PRO A 182 0.26 2.95 -24.65
CA PRO A 182 -0.03 4.38 -24.65
C PRO A 182 0.81 5.09 -25.72
N SER A 183 0.15 5.79 -26.63
CA SER A 183 0.82 6.55 -27.69
C SER A 183 1.90 7.49 -27.10
N GLY A 184 3.06 7.52 -27.73
CA GLY A 184 4.19 8.39 -27.33
C GLY A 184 5.09 7.88 -26.19
N LEU A 185 4.62 7.04 -25.26
CA LEU A 185 5.48 6.58 -24.14
C LEU A 185 6.70 5.80 -24.63
N ALA A 186 6.53 4.92 -25.62
CA ALA A 186 7.64 4.15 -26.19
C ALA A 186 8.69 5.07 -26.86
N GLN A 187 8.24 6.15 -27.52
CA GLN A 187 9.13 7.12 -28.16
C GLN A 187 9.90 7.94 -27.11
N LEU A 188 9.22 8.40 -26.06
CA LEU A 188 9.85 9.10 -24.94
C LEU A 188 10.92 8.23 -24.26
N ARG A 189 10.61 6.95 -24.01
CA ARG A 189 11.57 6.00 -23.43
C ARG A 189 12.78 5.77 -24.33
N ARG A 190 12.57 5.64 -25.64
CA ARG A 190 13.66 5.48 -26.61
C ARG A 190 14.58 6.71 -26.62
N LYS A 191 13.99 7.90 -26.74
CA LYS A 191 14.72 9.17 -26.73
C LYS A 191 15.55 9.34 -25.44
N ALA A 192 14.95 9.09 -24.28
CA ALA A 192 15.65 9.18 -23.00
C ALA A 192 16.85 8.22 -22.89
N LEU A 193 16.72 6.99 -23.43
CA LEU A 193 17.81 6.02 -23.46
C LEU A 193 18.93 6.39 -24.44
N GLU A 194 18.60 7.08 -25.53
CA GLU A 194 19.58 7.58 -26.50
C GLU A 194 20.35 8.80 -25.94
N GLU A 195 19.66 9.69 -25.23
CA GLU A 195 20.26 10.86 -24.56
C GLU A 195 21.08 10.51 -23.31
N SER A 196 20.88 9.31 -22.72
CA SER A 196 21.61 8.84 -21.54
C SER A 196 22.87 8.01 -21.87
N LYS A 197 23.26 7.89 -23.14
CA LYS A 197 24.49 7.20 -23.60
C LYS A 197 25.63 8.18 -23.80
#